data_AF-A0A662GX03-F1
#
_entry.id   AF-A0A662GX03-F1
#
_cell.length_a   1.000
_cell.length_b   1.000
_cell.length_c   1.000
_cell.angle_alpha   90.00
_cell.angle_beta   90.00
_cell.angle_gamma   90.00
#
_symmetry.space_group_name_H-M   'P 1'
#
loop_
_entity.id
_entity.type
_entity.pdbx_description
1 polymer ?
#
loop_
_entity_poly.entity_id
_entity_poly.type
_entity_poly.pdbx_seq_one_letter_code
_entity_poly.pdbx_strand_id
1 'polypeptide(L)'
;MLLKKPTTFRILKALLRNPEIEMTKYALKKQTGIEHIKSSLKTLVSLGLISEIRYGRASKYKVNLDDYRVKAIKDFFEKTSYLDG
;
A
#
# COMPACT_ATOMS: atom_id res chain seq x y z
N MET A 1 -7.38 6.51 -12.17
CA MET A 1 -5.92 6.74 -12.03
C MET A 1 -5.23 5.67 -11.18
N LEU A 2 -5.72 5.32 -9.98
CA LEU A 2 -5.30 4.10 -9.23
C LEU A 2 -6.15 2.87 -9.52
N LEU A 3 -7.48 3.05 -9.67
CA LEU A 3 -8.44 1.99 -10.01
C LEU A 3 -8.18 1.31 -11.37
N LYS A 4 -7.44 1.98 -12.27
CA LYS A 4 -7.02 1.40 -13.57
C LYS A 4 -5.79 0.48 -13.46
N LYS A 5 -5.17 0.37 -12.27
CA LYS A 5 -4.01 -0.47 -11.99
C LYS A 5 -4.33 -1.43 -10.83
N PRO A 6 -4.95 -2.59 -11.11
CA PRO A 6 -5.40 -3.54 -10.08
C PRO A 6 -4.29 -3.94 -9.09
N THR A 7 -3.07 -4.10 -9.60
CA THR A 7 -1.87 -4.38 -8.80
C THR A 7 -1.57 -3.31 -7.77
N THR A 8 -1.58 -2.03 -8.19
CA THR A 8 -1.28 -0.90 -7.30
C THR A 8 -2.33 -0.78 -6.19
N PHE A 9 -3.59 -1.01 -6.55
CA PHE A 9 -4.70 -1.04 -5.61
C PHE A 9 -4.59 -2.18 -4.58
N ARG A 10 -4.25 -3.41 -5.03
CA ARG A 10 -4.02 -4.57 -4.14
C ARG A 10 -2.87 -4.33 -3.16
N ILE A 11 -1.78 -3.68 -3.60
CA ILE A 11 -0.66 -3.34 -2.72
C ILE A 11 -1.07 -2.31 -1.67
N LEU A 12 -1.79 -1.26 -2.08
CA LEU A 12 -2.29 -0.25 -1.14
C LEU A 12 -3.24 -0.88 -0.10
N LYS A 13 -4.15 -1.75 -0.56
CA LYS A 13 -5.04 -2.52 0.32
C LYS A 13 -4.27 -3.36 1.34
N ALA A 14 -3.21 -4.06 0.91
CA ALA A 14 -2.39 -4.87 1.81
C ALA A 14 -1.72 -4.04 2.91
N LEU A 15 -1.22 -2.85 2.58
CA LEU A 15 -0.67 -1.91 3.57
C LEU A 15 -1.76 -1.35 4.50
N LEU A 16 -2.94 -1.04 3.97
CA LEU A 16 -4.06 -0.50 4.75
C LEU A 16 -4.66 -1.49 5.75
N ARG A 17 -4.45 -2.81 5.56
CA ARG A 17 -4.87 -3.83 6.55
C ARG A 17 -4.13 -3.72 7.87
N ASN A 18 -2.87 -3.30 7.82
CA ASN A 18 -2.03 -3.12 9.00
C ASN A 18 -1.32 -1.77 8.89
N PRO A 19 -2.07 -0.66 9.00
CA PRO A 19 -1.56 0.64 8.60
C PRO A 19 -0.42 1.12 9.49
N GLU A 20 -0.27 0.56 10.69
CA GLU A 20 0.83 0.86 11.62
C GLU A 20 2.14 0.14 11.29
N ILE A 21 2.10 -0.92 10.48
CA ILE A 21 3.24 -1.79 10.21
C ILE A 21 3.99 -1.33 8.96
N GLU A 22 5.30 -1.17 9.10
CA GLU A 22 6.19 -1.00 7.97
C GLU A 22 6.47 -2.34 7.27
N MET A 23 6.17 -2.43 5.99
CA MET A 23 6.34 -3.66 5.22
C MET A 23 7.49 -3.58 4.22
N THR A 24 8.32 -4.62 4.16
CA THR A 24 9.31 -4.74 3.08
C THR A 24 8.63 -5.08 1.75
N LYS A 25 9.34 -4.84 0.65
CA LYS A 25 8.93 -5.33 -0.69
C LYS A 25 8.65 -6.84 -0.66
N TYR A 26 9.46 -7.63 0.04
CA TYR A 26 9.29 -9.08 0.14
C TYR A 26 8.01 -9.47 0.88
N ALA A 27 7.72 -8.83 2.02
CA ALA A 27 6.50 -9.09 2.78
C ALA A 27 5.24 -8.76 1.96
N LEU A 28 5.27 -7.65 1.20
CA LEU A 28 4.17 -7.28 0.30
C LEU A 28 3.96 -8.29 -0.82
N LYS A 29 5.03 -8.82 -1.43
CA LYS A 29 4.90 -9.90 -2.42
C LYS A 29 4.21 -11.12 -1.81
N LYS A 30 4.68 -11.57 -0.64
CA LYS A 30 4.13 -12.74 0.06
C LYS A 30 2.65 -12.56 0.40
N GLN A 31 2.25 -11.39 0.91
CA GLN A 31 0.87 -11.13 1.29
C GLN A 31 -0.07 -10.93 0.09
N THR A 32 0.42 -10.34 -1.00
CA THR A 32 -0.43 -10.01 -2.16
C THR A 32 -0.43 -11.06 -3.27
N GLY A 33 0.58 -11.93 -3.30
CA GLY A 33 0.86 -12.87 -4.39
C GLY A 33 1.40 -12.20 -5.67
N ILE A 34 1.82 -10.93 -5.59
CA ILE A 34 2.22 -10.16 -6.77
C ILE A 34 3.75 -10.07 -6.85
N GLU A 35 4.33 -10.51 -7.97
CA GLU A 35 5.80 -10.50 -8.14
C GLU A 35 6.37 -9.14 -8.54
N HIS A 36 5.70 -8.43 -9.46
CA HIS A 36 6.23 -7.19 -10.06
C HIS A 36 5.67 -5.93 -9.38
N ILE A 37 6.00 -5.71 -8.10
CA ILE A 37 5.42 -4.61 -7.30
C ILE A 37 6.17 -3.27 -7.37
N LYS A 38 7.38 -3.22 -7.95
CA LYS A 38 8.28 -2.04 -7.88
C LYS A 38 7.66 -0.79 -8.51
N SER A 39 7.03 -0.91 -9.68
CA SER A 39 6.38 0.21 -10.36
C SER A 39 5.16 0.73 -9.59
N SER A 40 4.40 -0.17 -8.96
CA SER A 40 3.25 0.18 -8.12
C SER A 40 3.69 0.91 -6.85
N LEU A 41 4.72 0.42 -6.16
CA LEU A 41 5.29 1.11 -5.00
C LEU A 41 5.80 2.49 -5.37
N LYS A 42 6.55 2.62 -6.48
CA LYS A 42 7.02 3.92 -6.97
C LYS A 42 5.84 4.88 -7.23
N THR A 43 4.75 4.37 -7.82
CA THR A 43 3.53 5.16 -8.08
C THR A 43 2.87 5.61 -6.78
N LEU A 44 2.71 4.72 -5.79
CA LEU A 44 2.09 5.06 -4.51
C LEU A 44 2.92 6.09 -3.73
N VAL A 45 4.25 5.93 -3.73
CA VAL A 45 5.18 6.90 -3.13
C VAL A 45 5.10 8.25 -3.84
N SER A 46 5.14 8.28 -5.17
CA SER A 46 5.05 9.54 -5.93
C SER A 46 3.73 10.27 -5.74
N LEU A 47 2.65 9.53 -5.43
CA LEU A 47 1.35 10.12 -5.11
C LEU A 47 1.25 10.58 -3.65
N GLY A 48 2.23 10.27 -2.80
CA GLY A 48 2.21 10.57 -1.38
C GLY A 48 1.24 9.72 -0.56
N LEU A 49 0.75 8.60 -1.10
CA LEU A 49 -0.18 7.72 -0.38
C LEU A 49 0.52 6.76 0.58
N ILE A 50 1.80 6.48 0.31
CA ILE A 50 2.68 5.69 1.16
C ILE A 50 4.03 6.40 1.27
N SER A 51 4.76 6.12 2.34
CA SER A 51 6.15 6.53 2.53
C SER A 51 7.09 5.36 2.23
N GLU A 52 8.29 5.67 1.71
CA GLU A 52 9.40 4.73 1.62
C GLU A 52 10.44 5.12 2.67
N ILE A 53 10.77 4.18 3.55
CA ILE A 53 11.75 4.35 4.63
C ILE A 53 12.94 3.44 4.32
N ARG A 54 14.14 4.02 4.22
CA ARG A 54 15.36 3.29 3.88
C ARG A 54 16.13 2.89 5.12
N TYR A 55 16.40 1.59 5.24
CA TYR A 55 17.23 0.97 6.25
C TYR A 55 18.46 0.36 5.56
N GLY A 56 19.49 1.18 5.32
CA GLY A 56 20.67 0.78 4.56
C GLY A 56 20.31 0.34 3.14
N ARG A 57 20.49 -0.96 2.84
CA ARG A 57 20.16 -1.55 1.53
C ARG A 57 18.70 -1.99 1.39
N ALA A 58 17.93 -1.98 2.48
CA ALA A 58 16.52 -2.41 2.49
C ALA A 58 15.58 -1.20 2.51
N SER A 59 14.45 -1.31 1.82
CA SER A 59 13.34 -0.35 1.93
C SER A 59 12.15 -1.00 2.61
N LYS A 60 11.49 -0.25 3.49
CA LYS A 60 10.15 -0.55 3.99
C LYS A 60 9.15 0.53 3.56
N TYR A 61 7.88 0.16 3.55
CA TYR A 61 6.79 0.98 3.08
C TYR A 61 5.66 1.01 4.11
N LYS A 62 5.08 2.18 4.36
CA LYS A 62 3.96 2.39 5.30
C LYS A 62 2.95 3.36 4.66
N VAL A 63 1.67 3.20 4.96
CA VAL A 63 0.64 4.15 4.51
C VAL A 63 0.78 5.49 5.22
N ASN A 64 0.50 6.58 4.51
CA ASN A 64 0.52 7.92 5.08
C ASN A 64 -0.87 8.22 5.65
N LEU A 65 -1.12 7.82 6.90
CA LEU A 65 -2.42 8.00 7.54
C LEU A 65 -2.83 9.46 7.71
N ASP A 66 -1.91 10.42 7.63
CA ASP A 66 -2.22 11.85 7.68
C ASP A 66 -2.84 12.36 6.36
N ASP A 67 -2.68 11.63 5.26
CA ASP A 67 -3.22 12.02 3.96
C ASP A 67 -4.73 11.74 3.87
N TYR A 68 -5.52 12.77 3.58
CA TYR A 68 -6.99 12.66 3.51
C TYR A 68 -7.47 11.62 2.48
N ARG A 69 -6.71 11.39 1.40
CA ARG A 69 -7.04 10.41 0.37
C ARG A 69 -6.84 9.00 0.90
N VAL A 70 -5.79 8.77 1.69
CA VAL A 70 -5.53 7.47 2.36
C VAL A 70 -6.65 7.18 3.35
N LYS A 71 -7.06 8.16 4.17
CA LYS A 71 -8.20 8.03 5.09
C LYS A 71 -9.48 7.67 4.35
N ALA A 72 -9.79 8.37 3.25
CA ALA A 72 -10.98 8.10 2.44
C ALA A 72 -10.97 6.70 1.79
N ILE A 73 -9.81 6.24 1.29
CA ILE A 73 -9.67 4.90 0.71
C ILE A 73 -9.83 3.83 1.81
N LYS A 74 -9.25 4.05 2.98
CA LYS A 74 -9.41 3.15 4.14
C LYS A 74 -10.87 3.01 4.54
N ASP A 75 -11.55 4.15 4.74
CA ASP A 75 -12.97 4.20 5.09
C ASP A 75 -13.84 3.50 4.03
N PHE A 76 -13.54 3.71 2.74
CA PHE A 76 -14.20 2.99 1.66
C PHE A 76 -14.01 1.46 1.78
N PHE A 77 -12.80 0.98 2.06
CA PHE A 77 -12.56 -0.46 2.20
C PHE A 77 -13.23 -1.07 3.44
N GLU A 78 -13.30 -0.34 4.53
CA GLU A 78 -13.98 -0.76 5.77
C GLU A 78 -15.48 -0.85 5.55
N LYS A 79 -16.08 0.18 4.94
CA LYS A 79 -17.54 0.25 4.73
C LYS A 79 -18.06 -0.70 3.64
N THR A 80 -17.18 -1.18 2.76
CA THR A 80 -17.56 -2.10 1.67
C THR A 80 -17.14 -3.55 1.93
N SER A 81 -16.72 -3.88 3.16
CA SER A 81 -16.15 -5.19 3.54
C SER A 81 -15.00 -5.64 2.62
N TYR A 82 -14.33 -4.68 1.99
CA TYR A 82 -13.20 -4.97 1.13
C TYR A 82 -11.99 -5.41 1.98
N LEU A 83 -11.88 -5.01 3.25
CA LEU A 83 -10.77 -5.45 4.09
C LEU A 83 -10.89 -6.91 4.57
N ASP A 84 -12.10 -7.47 4.64
CA ASP A 84 -12.44 -8.73 5.34
C ASP A 84 -12.09 -10.04 4.59
N GLY A 85 -11.33 -9.97 3.49
CA GLY A 85 -11.03 -11.13 2.62
C GLY A 85 -9.57 -11.59 2.51
#